data_AF-W1XI51-F1
#
_entry.id   AF-W1XI51-F1
#
_cell.length_a   1.000
_cell.length_b   1.000
_cell.length_c   1.000
_cell.angle_alpha   90.00
_cell.angle_beta   90.00
_cell.angle_gamma   90.00
#
_symmetry.space_group_name_H-M   'P 1'
#
loop_
_entity.id
_entity.type
_entity.pdbx_description
1 polymer ?
#
loop_
_entity_poly.entity_id
_entity_poly.type
_entity_poly.pdbx_seq_one_letter_code
_entity_poly.pdbx_strand_id
1 'polypeptide(L)' 'IKQLPKGRKPIKTSWAKHEQYDQVLAQMSNELKKGRQAYVICPLIESSEHLEDVQNVVALYESLQSDYGNE' A
#
# COMPACT_ATOMS: atom_id res chain seq x y z
N ILE A 1 10.34 10.92 26.98
CA ILE A 1 10.48 12.16 26.18
C ILE A 1 9.40 12.10 25.08
N LYS A 2 8.52 13.12 24.96
CA LYS A 2 7.44 13.18 23.95
C LYS A 2 7.72 14.32 22.95
N GLN A 3 8.86 14.30 22.28
CA GLN A 3 9.25 15.38 21.34
C GLN A 3 9.67 14.77 20.01
N LEU A 4 9.23 15.38 18.90
CA LEU A 4 9.59 14.97 17.55
C LEU A 4 10.92 15.64 17.14
N PRO A 5 11.73 14.98 16.30
CA PRO A 5 12.94 15.60 15.75
C PRO A 5 12.63 16.93 15.06
N LYS A 6 13.55 17.88 15.19
CA LYS A 6 13.44 19.18 14.54
C LYS A 6 13.37 18.99 13.02
N GLY A 7 12.39 19.61 12.36
CA GLY A 7 12.18 19.49 10.91
C GLY A 7 11.38 18.26 10.46
N ARG A 8 10.80 17.48 11.39
CA ARG A 8 9.88 16.37 11.01
C ARG A 8 8.70 16.94 10.22
N LYS A 9 8.54 16.47 8.99
CA LYS A 9 7.38 16.81 8.15
C LYS A 9 6.15 16.04 8.64
N PRO A 10 4.96 16.66 8.68
CA PRO A 10 3.74 15.95 9.02
C PRO A 10 3.43 14.87 7.97
N ILE A 11 2.91 13.73 8.44
CA ILE A 11 2.46 12.64 7.56
C ILE A 11 1.10 13.03 6.99
N LYS A 12 0.94 12.95 5.68
CA LYS A 12 -0.37 13.04 5.04
C LYS A 12 -1.01 11.66 5.10
N THR A 13 -2.11 11.55 5.81
CA THR A 13 -2.88 10.30 5.92
C THR A 13 -4.19 10.48 5.16
N SER A 14 -4.52 9.50 4.33
CA SER A 14 -5.79 9.43 3.60
C SER A 14 -6.46 8.09 3.85
N TRP A 15 -7.78 8.09 3.78
CA TRP A 15 -8.59 6.88 3.81
C TRP A 15 -9.25 6.72 2.46
N ALA A 16 -9.24 5.48 1.96
CA ALA A 16 -9.81 5.12 0.66
C ALA A 16 -10.63 3.84 0.84
N LYS A 17 -11.73 3.75 0.11
CA LYS A 17 -12.51 2.52 0.02
C LYS A 17 -11.92 1.58 -1.03
N HIS A 18 -12.38 0.33 -1.05
CA HIS A 18 -11.90 -0.69 -1.98
C HIS A 18 -12.12 -0.28 -3.45
N GLU A 19 -13.21 0.41 -3.77
CA GLU A 19 -13.51 0.89 -5.14
C GLU A 19 -12.52 1.98 -5.61
N GLN A 20 -11.73 2.55 -4.69
CA GLN A 20 -10.70 3.54 -4.97
C GLN A 20 -9.30 2.92 -5.04
N TYR A 21 -9.19 1.60 -5.09
CA TYR A 21 -7.92 0.88 -5.11
C TYR A 21 -7.00 1.36 -6.25
N ASP A 22 -7.54 1.52 -7.46
CA ASP A 22 -6.79 2.02 -8.63
C ASP A 22 -6.22 3.42 -8.39
N GLN A 23 -6.96 4.27 -7.67
CA GLN A 23 -6.49 5.61 -7.30
C GLN A 23 -5.31 5.53 -6.32
N VAL A 24 -5.35 4.60 -5.37
CA VAL A 24 -4.26 4.35 -4.42
C VAL A 24 -3.02 3.82 -5.15
N LEU A 25 -3.20 2.87 -6.07
CA LEU A 25 -2.11 2.38 -6.91
C LEU A 25 -1.48 3.50 -7.74
N ALA A 26 -2.28 4.33 -8.41
CA ALA A 26 -1.76 5.45 -9.20
C ALA A 26 -0.96 6.46 -8.33
N GLN A 27 -1.40 6.72 -7.09
CA GLN A 27 -0.65 7.52 -6.14
C GLN A 27 0.68 6.87 -5.76
N MET A 28 0.67 5.56 -5.48
CA MET A 28 1.87 4.79 -5.19
C MET A 28 2.85 4.82 -6.36
N SER A 29 2.42 4.53 -7.59
CA SER A 29 3.31 4.55 -8.77
C SER A 29 3.93 5.93 -8.99
N ASN A 30 3.17 7.01 -8.78
CA ASN A 30 3.69 8.38 -8.88
C ASN A 30 4.78 8.69 -7.84
N GLU A 31 4.71 8.09 -6.66
CA GLU A 31 5.74 8.23 -5.63
C GLU A 31 6.96 7.35 -5.94
N LEU A 32 6.76 6.12 -6.40
CA LEU A 32 7.82 5.20 -6.83
C LEU A 32 8.66 5.81 -7.97
N LYS A 33 8.02 6.40 -8.99
CA LYS A 33 8.69 7.12 -10.10
C LYS A 33 9.59 8.27 -9.65
N LYS A 34 9.42 8.80 -8.42
CA LYS A 34 10.29 9.82 -7.83
C LYS A 34 11.51 9.21 -7.11
N GLY A 35 11.76 7.91 -7.27
CA GLY A 35 12.81 7.16 -6.58
C GLY A 35 12.50 6.92 -5.10
N ARG A 36 11.22 6.92 -4.73
CA ARG A 36 10.78 6.64 -3.34
C ARG A 36 10.38 5.17 -3.20
N GLN A 37 10.18 4.75 -1.96
CA GLN A 37 9.77 3.40 -1.61
C GLN A 37 8.36 3.41 -1.03
N ALA A 38 7.62 2.34 -1.27
CA ALA A 38 6.30 2.11 -0.71
C ALA A 38 6.31 0.82 0.13
N TYR A 39 5.55 0.85 1.23
CA TYR A 39 5.27 -0.34 2.04
C TYR A 39 3.78 -0.68 1.91
N VAL A 40 3.48 -1.92 1.55
CA VAL A 40 2.12 -2.45 1.48
C VAL A 40 1.95 -3.45 2.62
N ILE A 41 0.93 -3.24 3.45
CA ILE A 41 0.60 -4.11 4.58
C ILE A 41 -0.71 -4.82 4.26
N CYS A 42 -0.66 -6.15 4.15
CA CYS A 42 -1.85 -6.98 4.02
C CYS A 42 -2.02 -7.81 5.31
N PRO A 43 -3.13 -7.65 6.04
CA PRO A 43 -3.32 -8.31 7.34
C PRO A 43 -3.68 -9.80 7.23
N LEU A 44 -4.13 -10.30 6.08
CA LEU A 44 -4.52 -11.69 5.89
C LEU A 44 -3.52 -12.45 5.03
N ILE A 45 -2.95 -13.52 5.61
CA ILE A 45 -2.03 -14.42 4.90
C ILE A 45 -2.80 -15.40 4.01
N GLU A 46 -3.94 -15.93 4.50
CA GLU A 46 -4.81 -16.86 3.78
C GLU A 46 -6.24 -16.32 3.70
N SER A 47 -6.97 -16.77 2.67
CA SER A 47 -8.38 -16.44 2.46
C SER A 47 -9.21 -16.95 3.65
N SER A 48 -9.92 -16.07 4.34
CA SER A 48 -10.84 -16.50 5.40
C SER A 48 -12.22 -16.77 4.79
N GLU A 49 -12.82 -17.91 5.14
CA GLU A 49 -14.19 -18.31 4.78
C GLU A 49 -15.25 -17.26 5.17
N HIS A 50 -14.90 -16.33 6.07
CA HIS A 50 -15.77 -15.28 6.59
C HIS A 50 -15.43 -13.88 6.06
N LEU A 51 -14.39 -13.71 5.24
CA LEU A 51 -13.93 -12.42 4.71
C LEU A 51 -13.71 -12.52 3.20
N GLU A 52 -14.81 -12.54 2.44
CA GLU A 52 -14.79 -12.59 0.97
C GLU A 52 -14.14 -11.33 0.35
N ASP A 53 -14.19 -10.19 1.04
CA ASP A 53 -13.71 -8.89 0.55
C ASP A 53 -12.22 -8.60 0.81
N VAL A 54 -11.48 -9.53 1.44
CA VAL A 54 -10.08 -9.28 1.83
C VAL A 54 -9.13 -10.06 0.95
N GLN A 55 -8.30 -9.33 0.21
CA GLN A 55 -7.32 -9.91 -0.70
C GLN A 55 -6.28 -10.75 0.04
N ASN A 56 -6.01 -11.95 -0.49
CA ASN A 56 -4.94 -12.83 -0.03
C ASN A 56 -3.57 -12.20 -0.32
N VAL A 57 -2.63 -12.27 0.64
CA VAL A 57 -1.23 -11.79 0.50
C VAL A 57 -0.58 -12.28 -0.79
N VAL A 58 -0.78 -13.54 -1.18
CA VAL A 58 -0.16 -14.13 -2.37
C VAL A 58 -0.67 -13.43 -3.64
N ALA A 59 -1.98 -13.30 -3.78
CA ALA A 59 -2.59 -12.65 -4.94
C ALA A 59 -2.19 -11.17 -5.05
N LEU A 60 -2.14 -10.46 -3.92
CA LEU A 60 -1.68 -9.07 -3.87
C LEU A 60 -0.21 -8.97 -4.27
N TYR A 61 0.65 -9.87 -3.77
CA TYR A 61 2.05 -9.92 -4.11
C TYR A 61 2.26 -10.16 -5.62
N GLU A 62 1.58 -11.15 -6.19
CA GLU A 62 1.65 -11.46 -7.63
C GLU A 62 1.19 -10.28 -8.49
N SER A 63 0.10 -9.62 -8.12
CA SER A 63 -0.38 -8.41 -8.81
C SER A 63 0.67 -7.29 -8.78
N LEU A 64 1.23 -6.99 -7.60
CA LEU A 64 2.24 -5.96 -7.45
C LEU A 64 3.55 -6.32 -8.15
N GLN A 65 3.94 -7.59 -8.17
CA GLN A 65 5.13 -8.05 -8.88
C GLN A 65 4.93 -7.96 -10.40
N SER A 66 3.73 -8.24 -10.91
CA SER A 66 3.41 -8.03 -12.32
C SER A 66 3.50 -6.54 -12.70
N ASP A 67 2.99 -5.65 -11.85
CA ASP A 67 2.91 -4.22 -12.14
C ASP A 67 4.26 -3.48 -11.96
N TYR A 68 5.07 -3.89 -10.98
CA TYR A 68 6.28 -3.16 -10.55
C TYR A 68 7.56 -4.01 -10.53
N GLY A 69 7.50 -5.32 -10.79
CA GLY A 69 8.65 -6.23 -10.64
C GLY A 69 9.66 -6.24 -11.80
N ASN A 70 9.38 -5.51 -12.88
CA ASN A 70 10.23 -5.44 -14.08
C ASN A 70 11.04 -4.14 -14.20
N GLU A 71 11.25 -3.40 -13.10
CA GLU A 71 12.17 -2.25 -13.04
C GLU A 71 13.59 -2.63 -12.60
#